data_AF-A0A2V8JY55-F1
#
_entry.id   AF-A0A2V8JY55-F1
#
_cell.length_a   1.000
_cell.length_b   1.000
_cell.length_c   1.000
_cell.angle_alpha   90.00
_cell.angle_beta   90.00
_cell.angle_gamma   90.00
#
_symmetry.space_group_name_H-M   'P 1'
#
loop_
_entity.id
_entity.type
_entity.pdbx_description
1 polymer ?
#
loop_
_entity_poly.entity_id
_entity_poly.type
_entity_poly.pdbx_seq_one_letter_code
_entity_poly.pdbx_strand_id
1 'polypeptide(L)'
;MSKEESEGATTTAAAPPKPAPAKPAAAPARGKPPAMPRRSFFSWMTVAWAAFTASMLATLTATGRFMFPNVLFEPPPTFKAGYPNEIQIGQVDERFKQRFAVWLVRSAFDQYANAEGIYALSTVCTHLGCTPNWLEAEQKFKCPCHGSGYYKTGVNFEGPTPRPLERYAISLADDGQILVDKSRKFQQEKGEWSNPAAFLKL
;
A
#
# COMPACT_ATOMS: atom_id res chain seq x y z
N MET A 1 -55.77 -38.57 38.44
CA MET A 1 -55.90 -40.01 38.71
C MET A 1 -54.54 -40.62 38.48
N SER A 2 -53.74 -40.77 39.55
CA SER A 2 -53.66 -41.97 40.41
C SER A 2 -52.63 -42.94 39.81
N LYS A 3 -51.42 -43.02 40.37
CA LYS A 3 -50.99 -44.04 41.37
C LYS A 3 -51.12 -45.45 40.76
N GLU A 4 -50.05 -46.22 40.59
CA GLU A 4 -49.33 -46.88 41.68
C GLU A 4 -47.99 -47.46 41.22
N GLU A 5 -46.98 -47.33 42.08
CA GLU A 5 -45.87 -48.28 42.20
C GLU A 5 -46.43 -49.63 42.70
N SER A 6 -45.83 -50.76 42.27
CA SER A 6 -45.63 -51.89 43.18
C SER A 6 -44.42 -52.71 42.77
N GLU A 7 -43.50 -52.84 43.71
CA GLU A 7 -42.36 -53.75 43.70
C GLU A 7 -42.82 -55.20 43.82
N GLY A 8 -42.09 -56.11 43.18
CA GLY A 8 -42.23 -57.55 43.34
C GLY A 8 -40.88 -58.23 43.18
N ALA A 9 -40.36 -58.74 44.30
CA ALA A 9 -39.02 -59.27 44.45
C ALA A 9 -38.87 -60.74 44.01
N THR A 10 -37.62 -61.08 43.67
CA THR A 10 -36.95 -62.39 43.84
C THR A 10 -37.24 -63.50 42.83
N THR A 11 -36.24 -63.83 42.00
CA THR A 11 -35.61 -65.16 42.07
C THR A 11 -34.23 -65.15 41.39
N THR A 12 -33.24 -65.69 42.10
CA THR A 12 -31.88 -65.93 41.63
C THR A 12 -31.88 -67.14 40.70
N ALA A 13 -31.49 -66.96 39.43
CA ALA A 13 -31.16 -68.06 38.53
C ALA A 13 -29.73 -67.89 38.02
N ALA A 14 -28.92 -68.92 38.24
CA ALA A 14 -27.49 -68.98 37.95
C ALA A 14 -27.18 -68.71 36.46
N ALA A 15 -26.09 -67.98 36.22
CA ALA A 15 -25.56 -67.76 34.88
C ALA A 15 -25.12 -69.09 34.23
N PRO A 16 -25.43 -69.34 32.95
CA PRO A 16 -24.88 -70.48 32.23
C PRO A 16 -23.36 -70.28 32.02
N PRO A 17 -22.55 -71.36 31.99
CA PRO A 17 -21.12 -71.24 31.76
C PRO A 17 -20.86 -70.66 30.37
N LYS A 18 -20.02 -69.62 30.30
CA LYS A 18 -19.57 -69.02 29.04
C LYS A 18 -18.98 -70.10 28.12
N PRO A 19 -19.39 -70.18 26.84
CA PRO A 19 -18.71 -71.04 25.88
C PRO A 19 -17.25 -70.58 25.74
N ALA A 20 -16.32 -71.54 25.76
CA ALA A 20 -14.91 -71.28 25.53
C ALA A 20 -14.71 -70.56 24.18
N PRO A 21 -13.79 -69.57 24.09
CA PRO A 21 -13.57 -68.86 22.83
C PRO A 21 -13.03 -69.84 21.78
N ALA A 22 -13.75 -69.93 20.65
CA ALA A 22 -13.28 -70.65 19.49
C ALA A 22 -11.94 -70.04 19.02
N LYS A 23 -10.97 -70.91 18.73
CA LYS A 23 -9.66 -70.53 18.16
C LYS A 23 -9.90 -69.68 16.89
N PRO A 24 -9.33 -68.48 16.76
CA PRO A 24 -9.48 -67.72 15.54
C PRO A 24 -8.84 -68.49 14.38
N ALA A 25 -9.59 -68.66 13.29
CA ALA A 25 -9.06 -69.19 12.04
C ALA A 25 -7.88 -68.34 11.57
N ALA A 26 -6.81 -68.99 11.11
CA ALA A 26 -5.62 -68.32 10.60
C ALA A 26 -6.01 -67.34 9.49
N ALA A 27 -5.59 -66.09 9.63
CA ALA A 27 -5.73 -65.09 8.58
C ALA A 27 -5.04 -65.59 7.30
N PRO A 28 -5.61 -65.37 6.10
CA PRO A 28 -4.94 -65.74 4.86
C PRO A 28 -3.60 -65.01 4.79
N ALA A 29 -2.54 -65.75 4.43
CA ALA A 29 -1.21 -65.19 4.27
C ALA A 29 -1.27 -64.01 3.29
N ARG A 30 -0.85 -62.82 3.73
CA ARG A 30 -0.71 -61.67 2.83
C ARG A 30 0.29 -62.07 1.76
N GLY A 31 -0.17 -62.22 0.52
CA GLY A 31 0.70 -62.45 -0.63
C GLY A 31 1.76 -61.35 -0.70
N LYS A 32 3.00 -61.72 -1.03
CA LYS A 32 4.07 -60.74 -1.27
C LYS A 32 3.54 -59.71 -2.29
N PRO A 33 3.69 -58.40 -2.03
CA PRO A 33 3.30 -57.40 -3.03
C PRO A 33 4.06 -57.70 -4.34
N PRO A 34 3.43 -57.47 -5.51
CA PRO A 34 4.05 -57.76 -6.79
C PRO A 34 5.40 -57.06 -6.88
N ALA A 35 6.46 -57.83 -7.15
CA ALA A 35 7.81 -57.30 -7.24
C ALA A 35 7.90 -56.33 -8.43
N MET A 36 8.21 -55.06 -8.18
CA MET A 36 8.35 -54.08 -9.23
C MET A 36 9.47 -54.50 -10.21
N PRO A 37 9.22 -54.52 -11.53
CA PRO A 37 10.25 -54.83 -12.50
C PRO A 37 11.38 -53.79 -12.41
N ARG A 38 12.64 -54.24 -12.47
CA ARG A 38 13.83 -53.37 -12.33
C ARG A 38 13.80 -52.14 -13.25
N ARG A 39 13.33 -52.29 -14.49
CA ARG A 39 13.13 -51.20 -15.45
C ARG A 39 12.16 -50.13 -14.96
N SER A 40 11.08 -50.53 -14.32
CA SER A 40 10.05 -49.64 -13.78
C SER A 40 10.55 -48.93 -12.51
N PHE A 41 11.38 -49.61 -11.71
CA PHE A 41 12.06 -49.00 -10.57
C PHE A 41 13.03 -47.88 -11.00
N PHE A 42 13.90 -48.14 -11.98
CA PHE A 42 14.82 -47.10 -12.47
C PHE A 42 14.09 -45.97 -13.20
N SER A 43 13.06 -46.26 -14.00
CA SER A 43 12.23 -45.24 -14.65
C SER A 43 11.54 -44.32 -13.62
N TRP A 44 10.88 -44.90 -12.63
CA TRP A 44 10.26 -44.12 -11.54
C TRP A 44 11.29 -43.27 -10.78
N MET A 45 12.46 -43.85 -10.48
CA MET A 45 13.52 -43.11 -9.79
C MET A 45 14.06 -41.95 -10.63
N THR A 46 14.20 -42.11 -11.95
CA THR A 46 14.60 -41.00 -12.84
C THR A 46 13.57 -39.87 -12.87
N VAL A 47 12.27 -40.19 -12.90
CA VAL A 47 11.20 -39.19 -12.85
C VAL A 47 11.19 -38.47 -11.48
N ALA A 48 11.38 -39.21 -10.39
CA ALA A 48 11.45 -38.64 -9.05
C ALA A 48 12.64 -37.68 -8.89
N TRP A 49 13.82 -38.06 -9.38
CA TRP A 49 15.00 -37.18 -9.36
C TRP A 49 14.83 -35.96 -10.26
N ALA A 50 14.22 -36.10 -11.44
CA ALA A 50 13.93 -34.97 -12.32
C ALA A 50 12.95 -33.97 -11.69
N ALA A 51 11.91 -34.46 -11.01
CA ALA A 51 10.96 -33.61 -10.29
C ALA A 51 11.64 -32.89 -9.11
N PHE A 52 12.49 -33.60 -8.36
CA PHE A 52 13.24 -33.02 -7.24
C PHE A 52 14.21 -31.93 -7.69
N THR A 53 14.98 -32.16 -8.76
CA THR A 53 15.92 -31.16 -9.28
C THR A 53 15.20 -29.94 -9.83
N ALA A 54 14.07 -30.12 -10.53
CA ALA A 54 13.23 -29.03 -10.99
C ALA A 54 12.69 -28.18 -9.82
N SER A 55 12.23 -28.82 -8.74
CA SER A 55 11.74 -28.14 -7.55
C SER A 55 12.85 -27.38 -6.81
N MET A 56 14.04 -27.97 -6.69
CA MET A 56 15.21 -27.31 -6.09
C MET A 56 15.65 -26.09 -6.90
N LEU A 57 15.69 -26.20 -8.23
CA LEU A 57 16.04 -25.08 -9.10
C LEU A 57 15.00 -23.96 -9.05
N ALA A 58 13.71 -24.29 -9.05
CA ALA A 58 12.62 -23.32 -8.88
C ALA A 58 12.72 -22.59 -7.53
N THR A 59 13.06 -23.31 -6.46
CA THR A 59 13.23 -22.72 -5.13
C THR A 59 14.45 -21.81 -5.08
N LEU A 60 15.60 -22.27 -5.59
CA LEU A 60 16.84 -21.47 -5.68
C LEU A 60 16.66 -20.19 -6.49
N THR A 61 15.96 -20.28 -7.63
CA THR A 61 15.67 -19.09 -8.46
C THR A 61 14.70 -18.13 -7.77
N ALA A 62 13.67 -18.63 -7.07
CA ALA A 62 12.77 -17.80 -6.29
C ALA A 62 13.49 -17.10 -5.12
N THR A 63 14.32 -17.84 -4.37
CA THR A 63 15.15 -17.29 -3.29
C THR A 63 16.16 -16.28 -3.84
N GLY A 64 16.81 -16.59 -4.96
CA GLY A 64 17.72 -15.68 -5.65
C GLY A 64 17.01 -14.39 -6.05
N ARG A 65 15.84 -14.48 -6.70
CA ARG A 65 15.02 -13.31 -7.05
C ARG A 65 14.58 -12.51 -5.83
N PHE A 66 14.24 -13.18 -4.73
CA PHE A 66 13.88 -12.53 -3.48
C PHE A 66 15.04 -11.73 -2.86
N MET A 67 16.29 -12.19 -3.02
CA MET A 67 17.50 -11.47 -2.56
C MET A 67 17.79 -10.20 -3.36
N PHE A 68 17.20 -10.03 -4.54
CA PHE A 68 17.30 -8.79 -5.34
C PHE A 68 16.00 -8.00 -5.22
N PRO A 69 15.91 -7.02 -4.29
CA PRO A 69 14.71 -6.21 -4.17
C PRO A 69 14.49 -5.44 -5.47
N ASN A 70 13.24 -5.43 -5.95
CA ASN A 70 12.86 -4.50 -7.01
C ASN A 70 12.97 -3.09 -6.45
N VAL A 71 13.95 -2.32 -6.90
CA VAL A 71 14.07 -0.90 -6.55
C VAL A 71 13.04 -0.15 -7.38
N LEU A 72 11.95 0.27 -6.74
CA LEU A 72 11.13 1.35 -7.31
C LEU A 72 11.95 2.63 -7.21
N PHE A 73 12.28 3.22 -8.36
CA PHE A 73 12.90 4.54 -8.40
C PHE A 73 11.87 5.57 -7.94
N GLU A 74 11.93 5.93 -6.65
CA GLU A 74 11.19 7.09 -6.15
C GLU A 74 11.82 8.36 -6.74
N PRO A 75 11.03 9.27 -7.34
CA PRO A 75 11.56 10.51 -7.87
C PRO A 75 12.35 11.27 -6.78
N PRO A 76 13.46 11.93 -7.13
CA PRO A 76 14.25 12.67 -6.17
C PRO A 76 13.36 13.68 -5.43
N PRO A 77 13.53 13.84 -4.10
CA PRO A 77 12.71 14.75 -3.30
C PRO A 77 12.94 16.21 -3.72
N THR A 78 14.09 16.50 -4.30
CA THR A 78 14.46 17.81 -4.82
C THR A 78 14.46 17.82 -6.34
N PHE A 79 13.89 18.85 -6.96
CA PHE A 79 13.94 19.03 -8.41
C PHE A 79 14.04 20.51 -8.80
N LYS A 80 14.63 20.75 -9.97
CA LYS A 80 14.69 22.08 -10.59
C LYS A 80 13.44 22.33 -11.42
N ALA A 81 12.89 23.52 -11.31
CA ALA A 81 11.59 23.86 -11.88
C ALA A 81 11.64 25.04 -12.88
N GLY A 82 12.80 25.23 -13.52
CA GLY A 82 13.04 26.33 -14.46
C GLY A 82 13.30 27.66 -13.77
N TYR A 83 13.22 28.76 -14.52
CA TYR A 83 13.52 30.09 -14.01
C TYR A 83 12.27 30.83 -13.49
N PRO A 84 12.40 31.70 -12.47
CA PRO A 84 11.27 32.48 -11.94
C PRO A 84 10.54 33.36 -12.97
N ASN A 85 11.24 33.81 -14.01
CA ASN A 85 10.68 34.66 -15.06
C ASN A 85 9.79 33.90 -16.06
N GLU A 86 9.86 32.56 -16.11
CA GLU A 86 8.98 31.74 -16.95
C GLU A 86 7.54 31.69 -16.43
N ILE A 87 7.36 31.94 -15.13
CA ILE A 87 6.04 31.89 -14.47
C ILE A 87 5.49 33.31 -14.41
N GLN A 88 4.33 33.53 -15.03
CA GLN A 88 3.67 34.83 -14.99
C GLN A 88 3.04 35.08 -13.62
N ILE A 89 2.99 36.35 -13.22
CA ILE A 89 2.35 36.75 -11.97
C ILE A 89 0.86 36.38 -12.02
N GLY A 90 0.40 35.66 -11.00
CA GLY A 90 -0.96 35.14 -10.90
C GLY A 90 -1.17 33.80 -11.59
N GLN A 91 -0.20 33.27 -12.34
CA GLN A 91 -0.33 31.99 -13.03
C GLN A 91 -0.01 30.81 -12.10
N VAL A 92 -0.70 29.70 -12.33
CA VAL A 92 -0.37 28.38 -11.76
C VAL A 92 0.31 27.55 -12.83
N ASP A 93 1.53 27.10 -12.55
CA ASP A 93 2.29 26.21 -13.42
C ASP A 93 1.99 24.74 -13.07
N GLU A 94 1.38 24.01 -14.01
CA GLU A 94 1.02 22.60 -13.88
C GLU A 94 2.06 21.62 -14.43
N ARG A 95 3.19 22.10 -14.99
CA ARG A 95 4.24 21.24 -15.60
C ARG A 95 4.74 20.14 -14.67
N PHE A 96 4.75 20.40 -13.36
CA PHE A 96 5.29 19.50 -12.33
C PHE A 96 4.23 18.63 -11.65
N LYS A 97 2.95 18.76 -12.02
CA LYS A 97 1.83 18.03 -11.40
C LYS A 97 1.97 16.51 -11.54
N GLN A 98 2.15 16.02 -12.78
CA GLN A 98 2.15 14.57 -13.05
C GLN A 98 3.39 13.86 -12.49
N ARG A 99 4.56 14.51 -12.55
CA ARG A 99 5.83 13.88 -12.17
C ARG A 99 6.18 14.06 -10.69
N PHE A 100 5.85 15.22 -10.11
CA PHE A 100 6.28 15.59 -8.77
C PHE A 100 5.13 15.87 -7.80
N ALA A 101 3.88 15.90 -8.27
CA ALA A 101 2.73 16.30 -7.45
C ALA A 101 2.91 17.70 -6.83
N VAL A 102 3.44 18.63 -7.64
CA VAL A 102 3.67 20.04 -7.27
C VAL A 102 3.03 20.98 -8.28
N TRP A 103 2.41 22.05 -7.79
CA TRP A 103 2.14 23.26 -8.54
C TRP A 103 3.09 24.37 -8.11
N LEU A 104 3.58 25.15 -9.06
CA LEU A 104 4.21 26.43 -8.74
C LEU A 104 3.22 27.55 -8.97
N VAL A 105 3.13 28.46 -8.01
CA VAL A 105 2.25 29.62 -8.12
C VAL A 105 3.08 30.86 -7.87
N ARG A 106 3.07 31.78 -8.83
CA ARG A 106 3.64 33.10 -8.64
C ARG A 106 2.53 34.05 -8.22
N SER A 107 2.65 34.65 -7.03
CA SER A 107 1.70 35.63 -6.53
C SER A 107 2.30 37.03 -6.58
N ALA A 108 1.50 38.02 -6.99
CA ALA A 108 1.85 39.44 -6.89
C ALA A 108 2.04 39.88 -5.43
N PHE A 109 1.27 39.25 -4.53
CA PHE A 109 1.36 39.50 -3.11
C PHE A 109 0.90 38.25 -2.36
N ASP A 110 1.79 37.65 -1.57
CA ASP A 110 1.45 36.60 -0.64
C ASP A 110 1.30 37.17 0.78
N GLN A 111 0.11 37.02 1.35
CA GLN A 111 -0.24 37.55 2.67
C GLN A 111 0.59 36.93 3.82
N TYR A 112 1.20 35.76 3.62
CA TYR A 112 1.98 35.07 4.66
C TYR A 112 3.47 35.44 4.58
N ALA A 113 4.00 35.62 3.38
CA ALA A 113 5.37 36.08 3.16
C ALA A 113 5.52 37.62 3.14
N ASN A 114 4.39 38.34 3.04
CA ASN A 114 4.28 39.79 2.88
C ASN A 114 5.16 40.34 1.74
N ALA A 115 5.14 39.67 0.60
CA ALA A 115 5.97 39.98 -0.57
C ALA A 115 5.39 39.38 -1.87
N GLU A 116 5.85 39.90 -3.01
CA GLU A 116 5.75 39.19 -4.30
C GLU A 116 6.68 37.98 -4.29
N GLY A 117 6.28 36.90 -4.97
CA GLY A 117 7.16 35.76 -5.15
C GLY A 117 6.42 34.48 -5.54
N ILE A 118 7.12 33.36 -5.35
CA ILE A 118 6.68 32.04 -5.81
C ILE A 118 6.61 31.10 -4.61
N TYR A 119 5.56 30.28 -4.56
CA TYR A 119 5.49 29.15 -3.63
C TYR A 119 5.15 27.86 -4.37
N ALA A 120 5.62 26.75 -3.82
CA ALA A 120 5.34 25.41 -4.31
C ALA A 120 4.21 24.78 -3.49
N LEU A 121 3.06 24.52 -4.11
CA LEU A 121 1.93 23.83 -3.48
C LEU A 121 1.96 22.33 -3.77
N SER A 122 1.60 21.54 -2.76
CA SER A 122 1.29 20.13 -2.92
C SER A 122 0.00 19.93 -3.70
N THR A 123 0.02 19.03 -4.68
CA THR A 123 -1.20 18.63 -5.39
C THR A 123 -1.95 17.50 -4.66
N VAL A 124 -1.59 17.18 -3.42
CA VAL A 124 -2.22 16.11 -2.64
C VAL A 124 -3.33 16.71 -1.78
N CYS A 125 -4.58 16.31 -2.05
CA CYS A 125 -5.73 16.73 -1.27
C CYS A 125 -5.62 16.25 0.18
N THR A 126 -5.79 17.17 1.13
CA THR A 126 -5.66 16.91 2.56
C THR A 126 -6.82 16.15 3.19
N HIS A 127 -7.85 15.82 2.40
CA HIS A 127 -8.92 14.89 2.80
C HIS A 127 -8.41 13.43 2.81
N LEU A 128 -8.18 12.85 1.62
CA LEU A 128 -7.79 11.44 1.43
C LEU A 128 -6.72 11.23 0.34
N GLY A 129 -6.03 12.28 -0.07
CA GLY A 129 -4.87 12.17 -0.96
C GLY A 129 -5.14 12.19 -2.47
N CYS A 130 -6.39 12.38 -2.91
CA CYS A 130 -6.68 12.61 -4.34
C CYS A 130 -5.93 13.83 -4.88
N THR A 131 -5.70 13.89 -6.20
CA THR A 131 -5.08 15.06 -6.85
C THR A 131 -6.16 16.04 -7.33
N PRO A 132 -6.29 17.26 -6.76
CA PRO A 132 -7.22 18.25 -7.28
C PRO A 132 -6.81 18.73 -8.68
N ASN A 133 -7.76 19.31 -9.40
CA ASN A 133 -7.53 19.95 -10.68
C ASN A 133 -7.55 21.47 -10.53
N TRP A 134 -6.61 22.14 -11.18
CA TRP A 134 -6.67 23.58 -11.34
C TRP A 134 -7.73 23.92 -12.40
N LEU A 135 -8.63 24.84 -12.06
CA LEU A 135 -9.65 25.34 -12.98
C LEU A 135 -9.35 26.81 -13.28
N GLU A 136 -8.73 27.08 -14.42
CA GLU A 136 -8.33 28.44 -14.84
C GLU A 136 -9.52 29.40 -14.87
N ALA A 137 -10.71 28.98 -15.32
CA ALA A 137 -11.88 29.86 -15.36
C ALA A 137 -12.35 30.32 -13.97
N GLU A 138 -12.20 29.45 -12.95
CA GLU A 138 -12.64 29.73 -11.59
C GLU A 138 -11.51 30.23 -10.67
N GLN A 139 -10.27 30.15 -11.13
CA GLN A 139 -9.05 30.43 -10.38
C GLN A 139 -8.99 29.66 -9.05
N LYS A 140 -9.43 28.39 -9.08
CA LYS A 140 -9.58 27.51 -7.91
C LYS A 140 -9.08 26.09 -8.21
N PHE A 141 -8.66 25.40 -7.17
CA PHE A 141 -8.41 23.97 -7.22
C PHE A 141 -9.65 23.21 -6.76
N LYS A 142 -10.10 22.22 -7.54
CA LYS A 142 -11.26 21.37 -7.21
C LYS A 142 -10.87 19.90 -7.23
N CYS A 143 -11.18 19.20 -6.15
CA CYS A 143 -10.92 17.77 -6.00
C CYS A 143 -12.09 16.96 -6.58
N PRO A 144 -11.86 16.12 -7.61
CA PRO A 144 -12.93 15.37 -8.28
C PRO A 144 -13.52 14.24 -7.41
N CYS A 145 -12.86 13.84 -6.34
CA CYS A 145 -13.28 12.69 -5.54
C CYS A 145 -14.49 12.99 -4.63
N HIS A 146 -14.47 14.11 -3.91
CA HIS A 146 -15.48 14.46 -2.90
C HIS A 146 -15.81 15.97 -2.87
N GLY A 147 -15.40 16.72 -3.90
CA GLY A 147 -15.73 18.14 -4.01
C GLY A 147 -14.96 19.08 -3.06
N SER A 148 -13.79 18.68 -2.56
CA SER A 148 -12.92 19.61 -1.81
C SER A 148 -12.44 20.74 -2.70
N GLY A 149 -12.53 21.99 -2.25
CA GLY A 149 -12.09 23.17 -2.98
C GLY A 149 -11.05 23.98 -2.23
N TYR A 150 -10.05 24.47 -2.98
CA TYR A 150 -8.98 25.32 -2.47
C TYR A 150 -8.82 26.57 -3.32
N TYR A 151 -8.53 27.71 -2.70
CA TYR A 151 -8.11 28.91 -3.40
C TYR A 151 -6.73 28.73 -4.03
N LYS A 152 -6.36 29.63 -4.94
CA LYS A 152 -5.00 29.69 -5.52
C LYS A 152 -3.89 29.75 -4.46
N THR A 153 -4.18 30.29 -3.28
CA THR A 153 -3.26 30.32 -2.12
C THR A 153 -3.00 28.94 -1.51
N GLY A 154 -3.86 27.95 -1.79
CA GLY A 154 -3.90 26.63 -1.16
C GLY A 154 -4.85 26.54 0.03
N VAL A 155 -5.47 27.64 0.46
CA VAL A 155 -6.44 27.66 1.57
C VAL A 155 -7.73 26.96 1.14
N ASN A 156 -8.20 26.01 1.94
CA ASN A 156 -9.46 25.31 1.71
C ASN A 156 -10.67 26.22 1.96
N PHE A 157 -11.74 26.06 1.20
CA PHE A 157 -12.98 26.85 1.36
C PHE A 157 -14.27 26.03 1.26
N GLU A 158 -14.21 24.79 0.77
CA GLU A 158 -15.37 23.92 0.65
C GLU A 158 -15.00 22.43 0.69
N GLY A 159 -16.01 21.59 0.86
CA GLY A 159 -15.90 20.14 0.87
C GLY A 159 -15.36 19.58 2.19
N PRO A 160 -15.11 18.26 2.26
CA PRO A 160 -14.76 17.57 3.51
C PRO A 160 -13.31 17.78 3.97
N THR A 161 -12.55 18.65 3.30
CA THR A 161 -11.13 18.82 3.60
C THR A 161 -10.94 19.63 4.89
N PRO A 162 -10.19 19.11 5.88
CA PRO A 162 -10.09 19.75 7.19
C PRO A 162 -9.09 20.91 7.24
N ARG A 163 -8.18 21.01 6.26
CA ARG A 163 -7.04 21.94 6.30
C ARG A 163 -6.54 22.36 4.91
N PRO A 164 -5.80 23.49 4.82
CA PRO A 164 -5.16 23.94 3.57
C PRO A 164 -4.19 22.91 2.97
N LEU A 165 -3.84 23.09 1.70
CA LEU A 165 -2.77 22.33 1.03
C LEU A 165 -1.40 22.62 1.70
N GLU A 166 -0.44 21.71 1.52
CA GLU A 166 0.91 21.89 2.06
C GLU A 166 1.77 22.72 1.09
N ARG A 167 2.63 23.59 1.61
CA ARG A 167 3.71 24.21 0.81
C ARG A 167 4.98 23.39 0.93
N TYR A 168 5.73 23.26 -0.15
CA TYR A 168 7.07 22.65 -0.14
C TYR A 168 8.16 23.71 0.02
N ALA A 169 9.34 23.28 0.46
CA ALA A 169 10.49 24.16 0.49
C ALA A 169 10.87 24.62 -0.91
N ILE A 170 11.17 25.90 -1.05
CA ILE A 170 11.53 26.52 -2.32
C ILE A 170 12.71 27.48 -2.11
N SER A 171 13.69 27.42 -3.01
CA SER A 171 14.86 28.29 -3.01
C SER A 171 15.36 28.53 -4.44
N LEU A 172 16.32 29.42 -4.62
CA LEU A 172 17.08 29.52 -5.86
C LEU A 172 18.31 28.61 -5.77
N ALA A 173 18.58 27.87 -6.85
CA ALA A 173 19.84 27.16 -7.04
C ALA A 173 20.93 28.11 -7.56
N ASP A 174 22.18 27.64 -7.54
CA ASP A 174 23.35 28.42 -7.97
C ASP A 174 23.29 28.87 -9.44
N ASP A 175 22.54 28.15 -10.27
CA ASP A 175 22.31 28.47 -11.68
C ASP A 175 21.09 29.38 -11.91
N GLY A 176 20.48 29.89 -10.84
CA GLY A 176 19.33 30.80 -10.90
C GLY A 176 17.97 30.13 -11.16
N GLN A 177 17.93 28.80 -11.22
CA GLN A 177 16.69 28.05 -11.33
C GLN A 177 16.00 27.90 -9.97
N ILE A 178 14.67 27.76 -9.99
CA ILE A 178 13.88 27.40 -8.82
C ILE A 178 14.22 25.96 -8.44
N LEU A 179 14.63 25.76 -7.18
CA LEU A 179 14.80 24.46 -6.56
C LEU A 179 13.64 24.23 -5.59
N VAL A 180 12.90 23.15 -5.80
CA VAL A 180 11.83 22.72 -4.90
C VAL A 180 12.29 21.47 -4.15
N ASP A 181 12.14 21.46 -2.83
CA ASP A 181 12.43 20.33 -1.95
C ASP A 181 11.14 19.83 -1.27
N LYS A 182 10.71 18.64 -1.69
CA LYS A 182 9.51 17.97 -1.18
C LYS A 182 9.69 17.29 0.19
N SER A 183 10.93 17.11 0.64
CA SER A 183 11.21 16.50 1.94
C SER A 183 10.79 17.41 3.10
N ARG A 184 10.74 18.72 2.84
CA ARG A 184 10.35 19.75 3.80
C ARG A 184 9.00 20.33 3.39
N LYS A 185 8.04 20.22 4.31
CA LYS A 185 6.67 20.70 4.11
C LYS A 185 6.32 21.73 5.16
N PHE A 186 5.47 22.68 4.77
CA PHE A 186 4.99 23.76 5.63
C PHE A 186 3.46 23.79 5.65
N GLN A 187 2.91 23.78 6.85
CA GLN A 187 1.47 23.73 7.13
C GLN A 187 0.94 25.09 7.57
N GLN A 188 -0.15 25.54 6.96
CA GLN A 188 -0.72 26.86 7.23
C GLN A 188 -1.27 26.94 8.65
N GLU A 189 -1.92 25.88 9.12
CA GLU A 189 -2.55 25.77 10.44
C GLU A 189 -1.54 25.86 11.59
N LYS A 190 -0.25 25.63 11.30
CA LYS A 190 0.87 25.80 12.23
C LYS A 190 1.58 27.15 12.10
N GLY A 191 1.11 28.02 11.20
CA GLY A 191 1.75 29.31 10.89
C GLY A 191 3.05 29.20 10.07
N GLU A 192 3.38 28.01 9.57
CA GLU A 192 4.67 27.71 8.95
C GLU A 192 4.83 28.32 7.55
N TRP A 193 3.76 28.81 6.93
CA TRP A 193 3.80 29.52 5.65
C TRP A 193 4.51 30.87 5.70
N SER A 194 4.68 31.44 6.90
CA SER A 194 5.51 32.63 7.13
C SER A 194 7.01 32.34 7.09
N ASN A 195 7.40 31.06 7.08
CA ASN A 195 8.80 30.66 7.01
C ASN A 195 9.41 31.08 5.66
N PRO A 196 10.59 31.72 5.64
CA PRO A 196 11.27 32.09 4.39
C PRO A 196 11.55 30.93 3.44
N ALA A 197 11.64 29.69 3.94
CA ALA A 197 11.83 28.52 3.10
C ALA A 197 10.53 28.03 2.42
N ALA A 198 9.35 28.47 2.87
CA ALA A 198 8.06 28.10 2.29
C ALA A 198 7.66 28.98 1.08
N PHE A 199 8.46 30.02 0.80
CA PHE A 199 8.17 31.03 -0.21
C PHE A 199 9.46 31.66 -0.75
N LEU A 200 9.61 31.67 -2.07
CA LEU A 200 10.70 32.34 -2.75
C LEU A 200 10.31 33.79 -3.05
N LYS A 201 10.90 34.73 -2.32
CA LYS A 201 10.74 36.18 -2.58
C LYS A 201 11.49 36.56 -3.86
N LEU A 202 10.86 37.39 -4.70
CA LEU A 202 11.42 37.93 -5.94
C LEU A 202 11.61 39.44 -5.86
#